data_AF-A0A0S8L1F2-F1
#
_entry.id   AF-A0A0S8L1F2-F1
#
_cell.length_a   1.000
_cell.length_b   1.000
_cell.length_c   1.000
_cell.angle_alpha   90.00
_cell.angle_beta   90.00
_cell.angle_gamma   90.00
#
_symmetry.space_group_name_H-M   'P 1'
#
loop_
_entity.id
_entity.type
_entity.pdbx_description
1 polymer ?
#
loop_
_entity_poly.entity_id
_entity_poly.type
_entity_poly.pdbx_seq_one_letter_code
_entity_poly.pdbx_strand_id
1 'polypeptide(L)'
;MGKDKPAGQKREIRVACAGAVELVPTGQLQPHPENPHRHPSKQVEKLAYLIIQHGWRHPIIVSTRSGFIIKGHCRLLAAKKLECEKVPVQYQDYDSLEQERADMIADNIIEEFGEWDGQKMADILCELDTANFPLAATALDQEQIENYVNGPKLGDHTPEPNPQKGLRTFECYLTEQQFDTVTCAIDEQIASGVDMDVANPDKRGNALYQILRNENTD
;
A
#
# COMPACT_ATOMS: atom_id res chain seq x y z
N MET A 1 38.77 23.67 -4.75
CA MET A 1 39.05 22.42 -5.50
C MET A 1 37.94 21.43 -5.25
N GLY A 2 37.04 21.29 -6.23
CA GLY A 2 36.07 20.19 -6.24
C GLY A 2 36.79 18.86 -6.42
N LYS A 3 36.33 17.83 -5.71
CA LYS A 3 36.59 16.45 -6.11
C LYS A 3 35.31 15.93 -6.71
N ASP A 4 35.23 16.05 -8.04
CA ASP A 4 34.26 15.33 -8.84
C ASP A 4 34.33 13.84 -8.50
N LYS A 5 33.18 13.29 -8.15
CA LYS A 5 32.95 11.85 -8.04
C LYS A 5 33.14 11.28 -9.46
N PRO A 6 34.02 10.29 -9.70
CA PRO A 6 34.06 9.66 -11.02
C PRO A 6 32.75 8.91 -11.24
N ALA A 7 32.06 9.27 -12.32
CA ALA A 7 30.85 8.60 -12.78
C ALA A 7 31.16 7.17 -13.24
N GLY A 8 30.30 6.22 -12.85
CA GLY A 8 29.99 5.07 -13.72
C GLY A 8 30.86 3.82 -13.64
N GLN A 9 31.45 3.46 -12.50
CA GLN A 9 31.97 2.09 -12.35
C GLN A 9 30.80 1.14 -12.06
N LYS A 10 30.45 0.26 -13.01
CA LYS A 10 29.45 -0.80 -12.80
C LYS A 10 29.91 -1.67 -11.62
N ARG A 11 29.11 -1.68 -10.54
CA ARG A 11 29.31 -2.62 -9.45
C ARG A 11 28.87 -3.99 -9.94
N GLU A 12 29.73 -4.98 -9.81
CA GLU A 12 29.33 -6.37 -9.96
C GLU A 12 28.45 -6.73 -8.76
N ILE A 13 27.17 -7.04 -9.01
CA ILE A 13 26.19 -7.37 -7.99
C ILE A 13 26.10 -8.90 -7.91
N ARG A 14 26.39 -9.45 -6.72
CA ARG A 14 26.23 -10.89 -6.46
C ARG A 14 24.77 -11.30 -6.62
N VAL A 15 24.53 -12.42 -7.31
CA VAL A 15 23.19 -13.04 -7.42
C VAL A 15 23.06 -14.15 -6.38
N ALA A 16 22.48 -13.83 -5.22
CA ALA A 16 22.30 -14.80 -4.13
C ALA A 16 21.07 -15.72 -4.31
N CYS A 17 20.17 -15.39 -5.23
CA CYS A 17 18.94 -16.15 -5.52
C CYS A 17 19.03 -17.06 -6.74
N ALA A 18 20.23 -17.45 -7.17
CA ALA A 18 20.44 -18.29 -8.35
C ALA A 18 20.09 -19.78 -8.13
N GLY A 19 19.78 -20.19 -6.89
CA GLY A 19 19.41 -21.56 -6.54
C GLY A 19 18.05 -21.98 -7.11
N ALA A 20 17.84 -23.29 -7.26
CA ALA A 20 16.56 -23.85 -7.69
C ALA A 20 15.47 -23.68 -6.63
N VAL A 21 14.22 -23.65 -7.08
CA VAL A 21 13.04 -23.78 -6.21
C VAL A 21 12.65 -25.25 -6.13
N GLU A 22 12.51 -25.77 -4.91
CA GLU A 22 12.19 -27.17 -4.64
C GLU A 22 10.86 -27.30 -3.88
N LEU A 23 10.14 -28.41 -4.05
CA LEU A 23 8.94 -28.71 -3.27
C LEU A 23 9.28 -29.51 -2.03
N VAL A 24 9.20 -28.86 -0.87
CA VAL A 24 9.62 -29.41 0.42
C VAL A 24 8.40 -29.69 1.31
N PRO A 25 8.36 -30.79 2.09
CA PRO A 25 7.28 -31.03 3.02
C PRO A 25 7.12 -29.89 4.03
N THR A 26 5.89 -29.38 4.18
CA THR A 26 5.59 -28.20 5.02
C THR A 26 6.05 -28.37 6.47
N GLY A 27 5.95 -29.60 7.01
CA GLY A 27 6.35 -29.92 8.38
C GLY A 27 7.86 -29.91 8.65
N GLN A 28 8.70 -29.89 7.61
CA GLN A 28 10.17 -29.83 7.76
C GLN A 28 10.68 -28.41 7.97
N LEU A 29 9.87 -27.40 7.66
CA LEU A 29 10.30 -26.01 7.72
C LEU A 29 10.24 -25.46 9.14
N GLN A 30 11.34 -24.84 9.55
CA GLN A 30 11.48 -24.25 10.87
C GLN A 30 11.46 -22.72 10.77
N PRO A 31 10.50 -22.03 11.41
CA PRO A 31 10.49 -20.58 11.45
C PRO A 31 11.71 -20.07 12.21
N HIS A 32 12.32 -18.97 11.75
CA HIS A 32 13.42 -18.35 12.48
C HIS A 32 12.94 -17.87 13.87
N PRO A 33 13.56 -18.32 14.97
CA PRO A 33 13.08 -18.04 16.33
C PRO A 33 13.20 -16.57 16.73
N GLU A 34 14.12 -15.83 16.11
CA GLU A 34 14.35 -14.41 16.38
C GLU A 34 13.67 -13.45 15.40
N ASN A 35 12.74 -13.92 14.54
CA ASN A 35 12.00 -13.00 13.66
C ASN A 35 11.07 -12.10 14.52
N PRO A 36 11.28 -10.77 14.54
CA PRO A 36 10.43 -9.88 15.33
C PRO A 36 9.07 -9.64 14.68
N HIS A 37 8.92 -9.90 13.38
CA HIS A 37 7.67 -9.67 12.65
C HIS A 37 6.65 -10.76 12.97
N ARG A 38 5.51 -10.34 13.51
CA ARG A 38 4.37 -11.22 13.84
C ARG A 38 3.35 -11.20 12.71
N HIS A 39 2.65 -12.32 12.54
CA HIS A 39 1.63 -12.47 11.50
C HIS A 39 0.24 -12.72 12.12
N PRO A 40 -0.60 -11.66 12.24
CA PRO A 40 -1.97 -11.80 12.71
C PRO A 40 -2.80 -12.71 11.80
N SER A 41 -3.82 -13.37 12.36
CA SER A 41 -4.68 -14.31 11.61
C SER A 41 -5.29 -13.70 10.34
N LYS A 42 -5.71 -12.42 10.38
CA LYS A 42 -6.25 -11.71 9.21
C LYS A 42 -5.25 -11.65 8.06
N GLN A 43 -3.96 -11.45 8.34
CA GLN A 43 -2.90 -11.45 7.32
C GLN A 43 -2.72 -12.85 6.73
N VAL A 44 -2.68 -13.87 7.58
CA VAL A 44 -2.55 -15.28 7.16
C VAL A 44 -3.72 -15.70 6.27
N GLU A 45 -4.94 -15.27 6.60
CA GLU A 45 -6.15 -15.55 5.83
C GLU A 45 -6.14 -14.87 4.46
N LYS A 46 -5.79 -13.59 4.41
CA LYS A 46 -5.60 -12.88 3.13
C LYS A 46 -4.59 -13.62 2.26
N LEU A 47 -3.42 -13.97 2.80
CA LEU A 47 -2.39 -14.65 2.04
C LEU A 47 -2.81 -16.07 1.60
N ALA A 48 -3.52 -16.82 2.44
CA ALA A 48 -4.07 -18.12 2.06
C ALA A 48 -5.06 -17.99 0.89
N TYR A 49 -5.94 -16.98 0.92
CA TYR A 49 -6.82 -16.68 -0.19
C TYR A 49 -6.05 -16.34 -1.47
N LEU A 50 -5.01 -15.49 -1.39
CA LEU A 50 -4.16 -15.16 -2.53
C LEU A 50 -3.47 -16.39 -3.13
N ILE A 51 -2.99 -17.32 -2.29
CA ILE A 51 -2.36 -18.57 -2.77
C ILE A 51 -3.38 -19.43 -3.52
N ILE A 52 -4.64 -19.49 -3.07
CA ILE A 52 -5.71 -20.19 -3.80
C ILE A 52 -5.98 -19.52 -5.15
N GLN A 53 -6.08 -18.19 -5.19
CA GLN A 53 -6.46 -17.46 -6.41
C GLN A 53 -5.33 -17.42 -7.44
N HIS A 54 -4.10 -17.14 -7.00
CA HIS A 54 -2.98 -16.86 -7.89
C HIS A 54 -2.00 -18.01 -8.01
N GLY A 55 -2.12 -19.03 -7.16
CA GLY A 55 -1.08 -20.01 -6.93
C GLY A 55 0.12 -19.44 -6.17
N TRP A 56 1.15 -20.27 -6.00
CA TRP A 56 2.40 -19.84 -5.40
C TRP A 56 3.17 -18.92 -6.36
N ARG A 57 3.27 -17.63 -6.01
CA ARG A 57 4.05 -16.64 -6.77
C ARG A 57 5.44 -16.36 -6.20
N HIS A 58 5.65 -16.68 -4.93
CA HIS A 58 6.94 -16.48 -4.27
C HIS A 58 7.24 -17.69 -3.37
N PRO A 59 8.45 -18.28 -3.44
CA PRO A 59 8.84 -19.36 -2.55
C PRO A 59 9.04 -18.86 -1.11
N ILE A 60 9.16 -19.81 -0.19
CA ILE A 60 9.71 -19.58 1.15
C ILE A 60 11.24 -19.62 1.03
N ILE A 61 11.93 -18.64 1.62
CA ILE A 61 13.39 -18.60 1.59
C ILE A 61 13.94 -19.18 2.88
N VAL A 62 14.81 -20.17 2.77
CA VAL A 62 15.46 -20.84 3.90
C VAL A 62 16.97 -20.63 3.81
N SER A 63 17.59 -20.26 4.93
CA SER A 63 19.05 -20.16 5.00
C SER A 63 19.68 -21.55 4.96
N THR A 64 20.64 -21.76 4.06
CA THR A 64 21.49 -22.97 4.07
C THR A 64 22.42 -23.02 5.27
N ARG A 65 22.66 -21.88 5.92
CA ARG A 65 23.55 -21.75 7.07
C ARG A 65 22.86 -22.13 8.38
N SER A 66 21.71 -21.53 8.66
CA SER A 66 20.97 -21.77 9.91
C SER A 66 19.88 -22.85 9.79
N GLY A 67 19.42 -23.13 8.57
CA GLY A 67 18.29 -24.03 8.32
C GLY A 67 16.91 -23.42 8.61
N PHE A 68 16.86 -22.14 9.00
CA PHE A 68 15.62 -21.44 9.33
C PHE A 68 15.05 -20.66 8.14
N ILE A 69 13.73 -20.43 8.17
CA ILE A 69 13.05 -19.53 7.24
C ILE A 69 13.51 -18.10 7.50
N ILE A 70 14.03 -17.45 6.46
CA ILE A 70 14.40 -16.03 6.49
C ILE A 70 13.26 -15.17 5.95
N LYS A 71 12.60 -15.63 4.88
CA LYS A 71 11.50 -14.90 4.22
C LYS A 71 10.32 -15.82 3.97
N GLY A 72 9.11 -15.32 4.19
CA GLY A 72 7.88 -16.06 3.95
C GLY A 72 7.33 -16.83 5.16
N HIS A 73 7.57 -16.38 6.39
CA HIS A 73 6.92 -16.95 7.58
C HIS A 73 5.39 -16.92 7.48
N CYS A 74 4.81 -15.83 6.97
CA CYS A 74 3.37 -15.76 6.70
C CYS A 74 2.92 -16.80 5.65
N ARG A 75 3.74 -17.07 4.62
CA ARG A 75 3.45 -18.11 3.61
C ARG A 75 3.45 -19.51 4.22
N LEU A 76 4.36 -19.80 5.16
CA LEU A 76 4.32 -21.06 5.91
C LEU A 76 3.03 -21.18 6.72
N LEU A 77 2.61 -20.12 7.41
CA LEU A 77 1.36 -20.12 8.18
C LEU A 77 0.13 -20.32 7.28
N ALA A 78 0.10 -19.66 6.12
CA ALA A 78 -0.95 -19.83 5.13
C ALA A 78 -0.97 -21.27 4.58
N ALA A 79 0.20 -21.83 4.26
CA ALA A 79 0.31 -23.22 3.81
C ALA A 79 -0.18 -24.23 4.85
N LYS A 80 0.11 -24.00 6.14
CA LYS A 80 -0.41 -24.80 7.24
C LYS A 80 -1.93 -24.68 7.36
N LYS A 81 -2.49 -23.47 7.22
CA LYS A 81 -3.94 -23.24 7.23
C LYS A 81 -4.64 -23.93 6.05
N LEU A 82 -3.96 -24.00 4.90
CA LEU A 82 -4.44 -24.66 3.69
C LEU A 82 -4.13 -26.17 3.66
N GLU A 83 -3.54 -26.72 4.73
CA GLU A 83 -3.16 -28.14 4.81
C GLU A 83 -2.28 -28.62 3.65
N CYS A 84 -1.43 -27.73 3.12
CA CYS A 84 -0.52 -28.06 2.03
C CYS A 84 0.52 -29.08 2.49
N GLU A 85 0.64 -30.22 1.80
CA GLU A 85 1.67 -31.23 2.12
C GLU A 85 3.08 -30.74 1.81
N LYS A 86 3.24 -30.03 0.68
CA LYS A 86 4.50 -29.49 0.20
C LYS A 86 4.37 -28.02 -0.20
N VAL A 87 5.46 -27.29 -0.06
CA VAL A 87 5.56 -25.86 -0.41
C VAL A 87 6.84 -25.58 -1.21
N PRO A 88 6.82 -24.56 -2.09
CA PRO A 88 8.01 -24.15 -2.83
C PRO A 88 9.00 -23.45 -1.88
N VAL A 89 10.24 -23.91 -1.89
CA VAL A 89 11.33 -23.40 -1.06
C VAL A 89 12.51 -23.09 -1.95
N GLN A 90 13.16 -21.95 -1.70
CA GLN A 90 14.47 -21.65 -2.26
C GLN A 90 15.47 -21.53 -1.11
N TYR A 91 16.52 -22.34 -1.18
CA TYR A 91 17.62 -22.27 -0.23
C TYR A 91 18.63 -21.21 -0.66
N GLN A 92 19.02 -20.34 0.26
CA GLN A 92 19.97 -19.25 0.01
C GLN A 92 21.09 -19.26 1.04
N ASP A 93 22.30 -18.92 0.58
CA ASP A 93 23.51 -18.88 1.41
C ASP A 93 23.82 -17.45 1.88
N TYR A 94 24.29 -17.34 3.11
CA TYR A 94 24.66 -16.08 3.76
C TYR A 94 26.09 -16.18 4.30
N ASP A 95 26.85 -15.12 4.12
CA ASP A 95 28.25 -15.03 4.54
C ASP A 95 28.38 -15.07 6.07
N SER A 96 27.36 -14.60 6.80
CA SER A 96 27.32 -14.62 8.26
C SER A 96 25.90 -14.66 8.83
N LEU A 97 25.76 -14.98 10.12
CA LEU A 97 24.45 -14.93 10.80
C LEU A 97 23.92 -13.49 10.92
N GLU A 98 24.82 -12.52 11.01
CA GLU A 98 24.48 -11.10 11.04
C GLU A 98 23.90 -10.65 9.71
N GLN A 99 24.46 -11.10 8.58
CA GLN A 99 23.90 -10.82 7.26
C GLN A 99 22.53 -11.47 7.08
N GLU A 100 22.37 -12.72 7.50
CA GLU A 100 21.08 -13.44 7.50
C GLU A 100 20.00 -12.68 8.28
N ARG A 101 20.32 -12.26 9.51
CA ARG A 101 19.40 -11.48 10.36
C ARG A 101 19.12 -10.11 9.76
N ALA A 102 20.13 -9.44 9.20
CA ALA A 102 19.94 -8.15 8.54
C ALA A 102 19.00 -8.26 7.34
N ASP A 103 19.14 -9.29 6.50
CA ASP A 103 18.24 -9.55 5.37
C ASP A 103 16.82 -9.91 5.84
N MET A 104 16.68 -10.70 6.91
CA MET A 104 15.38 -10.98 7.53
C MET A 104 14.64 -9.69 7.94
N ILE A 105 15.35 -8.74 8.57
CA ILE A 105 14.76 -7.47 8.98
C ILE A 105 14.50 -6.57 7.77
N ALA A 106 15.44 -6.50 6.84
CA ALA A 106 15.30 -5.68 5.64
C ALA A 106 14.08 -6.09 4.81
N ASP A 107 13.84 -7.39 4.63
CA ASP A 107 12.67 -7.92 3.91
C ASP A 107 11.35 -7.44 4.51
N ASN A 108 11.27 -7.36 5.84
CA ASN A 108 10.06 -6.93 6.53
C ASN A 108 9.78 -5.43 6.39
N ILE A 109 10.83 -4.60 6.39
CA ILE A 109 10.69 -3.14 6.49
C ILE A 109 10.78 -2.46 5.13
N ILE A 110 11.47 -3.05 4.14
CA ILE A 110 11.73 -2.38 2.86
C ILE A 110 10.44 -1.97 2.13
N GLU A 111 9.37 -2.79 2.24
CA GLU A 111 8.06 -2.49 1.67
C GLU A 111 7.38 -1.29 2.35
N GLU A 112 7.69 -0.98 3.61
CA GLU A 112 7.12 0.16 4.36
C GLU A 112 7.58 1.51 3.82
N PHE A 113 8.71 1.56 3.11
CA PHE A 113 9.22 2.79 2.49
C PHE A 113 8.67 3.02 1.07
N GLY A 114 7.83 2.10 0.56
CA GLY A 114 7.18 2.27 -0.73
C GLY A 114 6.07 3.31 -0.68
N GLU A 115 5.92 4.06 -1.76
CA GLU A 115 4.80 4.98 -1.96
C GLU A 115 3.89 4.44 -3.07
N TRP A 116 2.58 4.57 -2.87
CA TRP A 116 1.59 4.18 -3.87
C TRP A 116 1.26 5.36 -4.78
N ASP A 117 1.32 5.11 -6.08
CA ASP A 117 0.70 5.98 -7.07
C ASP A 117 -0.81 5.72 -7.06
N GLY A 118 -1.55 6.57 -6.36
CA GLY A 118 -2.99 6.40 -6.14
C GLY A 118 -3.79 6.38 -7.44
N GLN A 119 -3.39 7.16 -8.46
CA GLN A 119 -4.07 7.18 -9.75
C GLN A 119 -3.89 5.86 -10.48
N LYS A 120 -2.65 5.36 -10.60
CA LYS A 120 -2.40 4.06 -11.23
C LYS A 120 -3.07 2.91 -10.48
N MET A 121 -3.16 2.99 -9.15
CA MET A 121 -3.89 2.01 -8.36
C MET A 121 -5.38 2.02 -8.72
N ALA A 122 -6.01 3.20 -8.76
CA ALA A 122 -7.42 3.35 -9.12
C ALA A 122 -7.70 2.79 -10.53
N ASP A 123 -6.86 3.13 -11.50
CA ASP A 123 -6.99 2.67 -12.89
C ASP A 123 -6.99 1.13 -12.96
N ILE A 124 -6.03 0.47 -12.30
CA ILE A 124 -5.92 -1.00 -12.28
C ILE A 124 -7.14 -1.62 -11.58
N LEU A 125 -7.62 -1.05 -10.47
CA LEU A 125 -8.78 -1.58 -9.76
C LEU A 125 -10.05 -1.48 -10.62
N CYS A 126 -10.24 -0.38 -11.34
CA CYS A 126 -11.34 -0.20 -12.29
C CYS A 126 -11.27 -1.20 -13.46
N GLU A 127 -10.07 -1.45 -13.98
CA GLU A 127 -9.85 -2.44 -15.05
C GLU A 127 -10.20 -3.87 -14.57
N LEU A 128 -9.76 -4.24 -13.36
CA LEU A 128 -10.07 -5.55 -12.78
C LEU A 128 -11.56 -5.72 -12.52
N ASP A 129 -12.23 -4.69 -12.01
CA ASP A 129 -13.68 -4.70 -11.78
C ASP A 129 -14.46 -4.83 -13.11
N THR A 130 -14.07 -4.08 -14.14
CA THR A 130 -14.64 -4.17 -15.49
C THR A 130 -14.47 -5.56 -16.09
N ALA A 131 -13.33 -6.21 -15.81
CA ALA A 131 -13.07 -7.59 -16.21
C ALA A 131 -13.84 -8.64 -15.38
N ASN A 132 -14.66 -8.22 -14.40
CA ASN A 132 -15.32 -9.06 -13.40
C ASN A 132 -14.33 -9.95 -12.63
N PHE A 133 -13.10 -9.47 -12.43
CA PHE A 133 -12.09 -10.18 -11.65
C PHE A 133 -12.24 -9.86 -10.16
N PRO A 134 -12.17 -10.85 -9.25
CA PRO A 134 -12.38 -10.60 -7.83
C PRO A 134 -11.34 -9.63 -7.24
N LEU A 135 -11.75 -8.42 -6.87
CA LEU A 135 -10.84 -7.43 -6.26
C LEU A 135 -10.27 -7.88 -4.91
N ALA A 136 -10.94 -8.79 -4.20
CA ALA A 136 -10.40 -9.44 -3.00
C ALA A 136 -9.06 -10.16 -3.27
N ALA A 137 -8.76 -10.52 -4.52
CA ALA A 137 -7.50 -11.12 -4.92
C ALA A 137 -6.33 -10.12 -4.99
N THR A 138 -6.55 -8.84 -4.65
CA THR A 138 -5.51 -7.82 -4.42
C THR A 138 -5.10 -7.72 -2.95
N ALA A 139 -5.79 -8.42 -2.05
CA ALA A 139 -5.68 -8.31 -0.59
C ALA A 139 -6.12 -6.98 0.03
N LEU A 140 -6.61 -6.03 -0.78
CA LEU A 140 -7.31 -4.85 -0.29
C LEU A 140 -8.65 -5.27 0.32
N ASP A 141 -9.03 -4.63 1.43
CA ASP A 141 -10.42 -4.71 1.89
C ASP A 141 -11.30 -3.67 1.18
N GLN A 142 -12.61 -3.80 1.39
CA GLN A 142 -13.61 -2.98 0.70
C GLN A 142 -13.38 -1.48 0.91
N GLU A 143 -13.03 -1.09 2.14
CA GLU A 143 -12.75 0.31 2.48
C GLU A 143 -11.52 0.83 1.73
N GLN A 144 -10.44 0.04 1.70
CA GLN A 144 -9.24 0.37 0.93
C GLN A 144 -9.52 0.51 -0.57
N ILE A 145 -10.30 -0.41 -1.15
CA ILE A 145 -10.70 -0.35 -2.57
C ILE A 145 -11.47 0.95 -2.83
N GLU A 146 -12.47 1.25 -2.00
CA GLU A 146 -13.28 2.45 -2.14
C GLU A 146 -12.44 3.73 -2.03
N ASN A 147 -11.47 3.79 -1.12
CA ASN A 147 -10.57 4.93 -0.97
C ASN A 147 -9.69 5.16 -2.20
N TYR A 148 -9.27 4.09 -2.90
CA TYR A 148 -8.50 4.23 -4.14
C TYR A 148 -9.40 4.61 -5.33
N VAL A 149 -10.56 3.97 -5.47
CA VAL A 149 -11.43 4.16 -6.65
C VAL A 149 -12.20 5.48 -6.59
N ASN A 150 -12.73 5.84 -5.43
CA ASN A 150 -13.60 7.02 -5.27
C ASN A 150 -12.87 8.22 -4.64
N GLY A 151 -11.59 8.06 -4.28
CA GLY A 151 -10.85 9.00 -3.43
C GLY A 151 -11.26 8.90 -1.96
N PRO A 152 -10.59 9.64 -1.06
CA PRO A 152 -10.99 9.68 0.35
C PRO A 152 -12.45 10.10 0.46
N LYS A 153 -13.27 9.32 1.17
CA LYS A 153 -14.64 9.73 1.48
C LYS A 153 -14.60 11.05 2.26
N LEU A 154 -15.31 12.06 1.78
CA LEU A 154 -15.62 13.23 2.59
C LEU A 154 -16.57 12.79 3.72
N GLY A 155 -16.02 12.49 4.91
CA GLY A 155 -16.73 12.12 6.14
C GLY A 155 -16.03 10.93 6.81
N ASP A 156 -15.39 11.02 7.98
CA ASP A 156 -15.79 11.70 9.22
C ASP A 156 -14.66 12.55 9.84
N HIS A 157 -13.88 13.25 9.02
CA HIS A 157 -13.01 14.29 9.56
C HIS A 157 -13.91 15.33 10.23
N THR A 158 -13.90 15.32 11.56
CA THR A 158 -14.32 16.46 12.37
C THR A 158 -13.14 17.41 12.31
N PRO A 159 -13.14 18.41 11.40
CA PRO A 159 -11.97 19.27 11.23
C PRO A 159 -11.67 19.95 12.57
N GLU A 160 -10.39 20.08 12.92
CA GLU A 160 -10.03 20.68 14.21
C GLU A 160 -10.57 22.12 14.28
N PRO A 161 -11.14 22.55 15.43
CA PRO A 161 -11.61 23.91 15.58
C PRO A 161 -10.43 24.87 15.44
N ASN A 162 -10.51 25.79 14.47
CA ASN A 162 -9.55 26.87 14.36
C ASN A 162 -9.74 27.81 15.57
N PRO A 163 -8.70 28.07 16.37
CA PRO A 163 -8.80 28.88 17.59
C PRO A 163 -9.18 30.35 17.33
N GLN A 164 -9.21 30.82 16.07
CA GLN A 164 -9.42 32.24 15.78
C GLN A 164 -10.84 32.70 15.49
N LYS A 165 -11.85 31.84 15.28
CA LYS A 165 -13.27 32.31 15.13
C LYS A 165 -14.34 31.22 15.01
N GLY A 166 -14.14 30.00 15.52
CA GLY A 166 -15.14 28.92 15.39
C GLY A 166 -15.32 28.40 13.96
N LEU A 167 -14.46 28.80 13.03
CA LEU A 167 -14.34 28.22 11.69
C LEU A 167 -13.50 26.93 11.77
N ARG A 168 -13.64 26.06 10.78
CA ARG A 168 -12.87 24.82 10.70
C ARG A 168 -12.19 24.74 9.32
N THR A 169 -10.92 24.36 9.29
CA THR A 169 -10.13 24.28 8.05
C THR A 169 -10.05 22.83 7.58
N PHE A 170 -10.21 22.61 6.28
CA PHE A 170 -9.98 21.32 5.63
C PHE A 170 -8.90 21.47 4.56
N GLU A 171 -8.00 20.49 4.49
CA GLU A 171 -7.04 20.34 3.41
C GLU A 171 -7.44 19.12 2.57
N CYS A 172 -7.43 19.26 1.25
CA CYS A 172 -7.69 18.17 0.32
C CYS A 172 -6.60 18.14 -0.76
N TYR A 173 -6.35 16.95 -1.29
CA TYR A 173 -5.39 16.72 -2.36
C TYR A 173 -6.17 16.40 -3.64
N LEU A 174 -5.92 17.17 -4.70
CA LEU A 174 -6.62 17.07 -5.98
C LEU A 174 -5.60 16.76 -7.08
N THR A 175 -6.02 16.01 -8.10
CA THR A 175 -5.29 15.95 -9.38
C THR A 175 -5.32 17.32 -10.08
N GLU A 176 -4.44 17.57 -11.05
CA GLU A 176 -4.44 18.84 -11.80
C GLU A 176 -5.80 19.12 -12.48
N GLN A 177 -6.41 18.10 -13.10
CA GLN A 177 -7.71 18.24 -13.74
C GLN A 177 -8.85 18.54 -12.75
N GLN A 178 -8.83 17.89 -11.58
CA GLN A 178 -9.78 18.16 -10.51
C GLN A 178 -9.58 19.57 -9.93
N PHE A 179 -8.33 20.00 -9.76
CA PHE A 179 -8.00 21.33 -9.28
C PHE A 179 -8.53 22.42 -10.22
N ASP A 180 -8.33 22.26 -11.53
CA ASP A 180 -8.85 23.19 -12.53
C ASP A 180 -10.38 23.24 -12.51
N THR A 181 -11.03 22.07 -12.44
CA THR A 181 -12.49 21.96 -12.39
C THR A 181 -13.07 22.65 -11.14
N VAL A 182 -12.51 22.35 -9.98
CA VAL A 182 -12.94 22.93 -8.69
C VAL A 182 -12.70 24.43 -8.67
N THR A 183 -11.54 24.89 -9.13
CA THR A 183 -11.20 26.32 -9.17
C THR A 183 -12.12 27.07 -10.13
N CYS A 184 -12.40 26.52 -11.31
CA CYS A 184 -13.31 27.12 -12.27
C CYS A 184 -14.72 27.27 -11.69
N ALA A 185 -15.25 26.21 -11.05
CA ALA A 185 -16.56 26.25 -10.43
C ALA A 185 -16.63 27.28 -9.28
N ILE A 186 -15.58 27.37 -8.46
CA ILE A 186 -15.46 28.39 -7.41
C ILE A 186 -15.45 29.79 -8.00
N ASP A 187 -14.65 30.04 -9.03
CA ASP A 187 -14.54 31.36 -9.65
C ASP A 187 -15.84 31.77 -10.36
N GLU A 188 -16.54 30.84 -11.01
CA GLU A 188 -17.89 31.04 -11.57
C GLU A 188 -18.91 31.40 -10.48
N GLN A 189 -18.89 30.69 -9.36
CA GLN A 189 -19.78 30.96 -8.24
C GLN A 189 -19.48 32.29 -7.55
N ILE A 190 -18.21 32.73 -7.51
CA ILE A 190 -17.85 34.07 -7.05
C ILE A 190 -18.38 35.14 -8.03
N ALA A 191 -18.29 34.87 -9.33
CA ALA A 191 -18.75 35.80 -10.36
C ALA A 191 -20.28 35.94 -10.41
N SER A 192 -21.04 34.91 -10.01
CA SER A 192 -22.50 34.93 -10.00
C SER A 192 -23.12 35.86 -8.94
N GLY A 193 -22.34 36.31 -7.96
CA GLY A 193 -22.73 37.36 -7.01
C GLY A 193 -23.80 36.95 -5.99
N VAL A 194 -24.07 35.65 -5.83
CA VAL A 194 -25.01 35.11 -4.84
C VAL A 194 -24.47 35.36 -3.42
N ASP A 195 -25.35 35.82 -2.53
CA ASP A 195 -25.03 36.37 -1.21
C ASP A 195 -24.04 35.49 -0.42
N MET A 196 -22.85 36.04 -0.21
CA MET A 196 -21.73 35.38 0.45
C MET A 196 -21.87 35.66 1.94
N ASP A 197 -22.05 34.61 2.75
CA ASP A 197 -22.19 34.72 4.20
C ASP A 197 -21.16 35.70 4.79
N VAL A 198 -21.64 36.88 5.21
CA VAL A 198 -20.82 38.04 5.60
C VAL A 198 -20.01 37.76 6.88
N ALA A 199 -20.34 36.68 7.59
CA ALA A 199 -19.62 36.23 8.78
C ALA A 199 -18.27 35.55 8.43
N ASN A 200 -18.13 34.97 7.24
CA ASN A 200 -16.90 34.35 6.78
C ASN A 200 -16.19 35.25 5.75
N PRO A 201 -15.00 35.80 6.07
CA PRO A 201 -14.29 36.67 5.14
C PRO A 201 -13.67 35.93 3.94
N ASP A 202 -13.61 34.59 3.97
CA ASP A 202 -13.09 33.79 2.87
C ASP A 202 -14.14 33.58 1.77
N LYS A 203 -13.97 34.36 0.69
CA LYS A 203 -14.83 34.29 -0.50
C LYS A 203 -14.79 32.92 -1.18
N ARG A 204 -13.63 32.27 -1.24
CA ARG A 204 -13.51 30.96 -1.89
C ARG A 204 -14.19 29.89 -1.05
N GLY A 205 -14.04 29.94 0.27
CA GLY A 205 -14.76 29.08 1.19
C GLY A 205 -16.29 29.22 1.08
N ASN A 206 -16.79 30.46 0.97
CA ASN A 206 -18.22 30.73 0.79
C ASN A 206 -18.77 30.22 -0.55
N ALA A 207 -18.00 30.41 -1.63
CA ALA A 207 -18.37 29.89 -2.95
C ALA A 207 -18.42 28.35 -2.95
N LEU A 208 -17.40 27.70 -2.37
CA LEU A 208 -17.37 26.24 -2.23
C LEU A 208 -18.58 25.72 -1.43
N TYR A 209 -18.95 26.39 -0.33
CA TYR A 209 -20.14 26.03 0.45
C TYR A 209 -21.43 26.06 -0.37
N GLN A 210 -21.62 27.08 -1.20
CA GLN A 210 -22.83 27.20 -2.04
C GLN A 210 -22.89 26.13 -3.13
N ILE A 211 -21.74 25.81 -3.74
CA ILE A 211 -21.62 24.73 -4.73
C ILE A 211 -22.09 23.42 -4.11
N LEU A 212 -21.53 23.05 -2.94
CA LEU A 212 -21.87 21.82 -2.23
C LEU A 212 -23.31 21.78 -1.73
N ARG A 213 -23.91 22.93 -1.40
CA ARG A 213 -25.29 23.03 -0.94
C ARG A 213 -26.28 22.81 -2.09
N ASN A 214 -26.02 23.38 -3.26
CA ASN A 214 -26.95 23.30 -4.40
C ASN A 214 -27.03 21.88 -4.99
N GLU A 215 -25.97 21.09 -4.89
CA GLU A 215 -25.96 19.68 -5.33
C GLU A 215 -26.78 18.73 -4.43
N ASN A 216 -27.16 19.16 -3.22
CA ASN A 216 -27.93 18.34 -2.26
C ASN A 216 -29.45 18.61 -2.29
N THR A 217 -29.94 19.37 -3.28
CA THR A 217 -31.35 19.76 -3.41
C THR A 217 -32.13 19.13 -4.57
N ASP A 218 -31.53 18.18 -5.29
CA ASP A 218 -32.20 17.38 -6.33
C ASP A 218 -32.31 15.89 -5.96
#